data_AF-A0A3A8KC71-F1
#
_entry.id   AF-A0A3A8KC71-F1
#
_cell.length_a   1.000
_cell.length_b   1.000
_cell.length_c   1.000
_cell.angle_alpha   90.00
_cell.angle_beta   90.00
_cell.angle_gamma   90.00
#
_symmetry.space_group_name_H-M   'P 1'
#
loop_
_entity.id
_entity.type
_entity.pdbx_description
1 polymer ?
#
loop_
_entity_poly.entity_id
_entity_poly.type
_entity_poly.pdbx_seq_one_letter_code
_entity_poly.pdbx_strand_id
1 'polypeptide(L)'
;LVPTHPDVTGGLGFLGTCQASFSAIVFAVGATLTAQRLRSDPSGDLVGNATHLLAFGLLCLIVLFAPLLPFCRQLLIAKRHGDHAFSGVAAWHSRNFEHRWFHREKPPGLDPLSAPDFSSLTDLGTSFTLARRMRWLPMDPRAVLAILGAAMAPMVPLLFIDRRFIEVLTAVGKSLL
;
A
#
# COMPACT_ATOMS: atom_id res chain seq x y z
N LEU A 1 17.98 -2.99 3.62
CA LEU A 1 16.64 -2.41 3.86
C LEU A 1 16.78 -1.37 4.95
N VAL A 2 16.28 -0.15 4.71
CA VAL A 2 16.42 0.97 5.65
C VAL A 2 15.04 1.33 6.20
N PRO A 3 14.75 1.10 7.49
CA PRO A 3 13.42 1.36 8.06
C PRO A 3 12.94 2.81 7.92
N THR A 4 13.88 3.77 7.94
CA THR A 4 13.61 5.20 7.78
C THR A 4 13.50 5.67 6.33
N HIS A 5 13.54 4.76 5.36
CA HIS A 5 13.45 5.14 3.96
C HIS A 5 12.08 5.78 3.65
N PRO A 6 12.04 6.90 2.90
CA PRO A 6 10.82 7.69 2.67
C PRO A 6 9.71 6.95 1.90
N ASP A 7 10.06 5.88 1.18
CA ASP A 7 9.09 5.02 0.47
C ASP A 7 8.23 4.12 1.37
N VAL A 8 8.48 4.13 2.70
CA VAL A 8 7.75 3.33 3.69
C VAL A 8 7.87 1.82 3.44
N THR A 9 8.77 1.39 2.55
CA THR A 9 8.93 -0.01 2.09
C THR A 9 10.41 -0.41 2.10
N GLY A 10 11.21 0.23 2.95
CA GLY A 10 12.60 -0.15 3.18
C GLY A 10 13.55 0.07 1.99
N GLY A 11 13.14 0.84 0.98
CA GLY A 11 13.84 1.00 -0.31
C GLY A 11 13.31 0.12 -1.44
N LEU A 12 12.28 -0.70 -1.20
CA LEU A 12 11.67 -1.59 -2.18
C LEU A 12 10.36 -1.06 -2.79
N GLY A 13 10.01 0.21 -2.54
CA GLY A 13 8.75 0.80 -3.02
C GLY A 13 8.61 0.79 -4.54
N PHE A 14 9.73 0.82 -5.28
CA PHE A 14 9.73 0.73 -6.75
C PHE A 14 9.12 -0.58 -7.27
N LEU A 15 9.16 -1.66 -6.49
CA LEU A 15 8.56 -2.95 -6.88
C LEU A 15 7.05 -2.81 -7.07
N GLY A 16 6.38 -2.00 -6.25
CA GLY A 16 4.96 -1.68 -6.42
C GLY A 16 4.69 -1.00 -7.76
N THR A 17 5.52 -0.02 -8.13
CA THR A 17 5.44 0.66 -9.43
C THR A 17 5.63 -0.31 -10.59
N CYS A 18 6.61 -1.23 -10.49
CA CYS A 18 6.82 -2.26 -11.50
C CYS A 18 5.60 -3.19 -11.65
N GLN A 19 4.96 -3.59 -10.54
CA GLN A 19 3.74 -4.39 -10.60
C GLN A 19 2.58 -3.63 -11.25
N ALA A 20 2.45 -2.34 -10.97
CA ALA A 20 1.41 -1.50 -11.58
C ALA A 20 1.52 -1.43 -13.11
N SER A 21 2.73 -1.53 -13.67
CA SER A 21 2.95 -1.53 -15.13
C SER A 21 2.30 -2.72 -15.84
N PHE A 22 2.06 -3.85 -15.16
CA PHE A 22 1.35 -5.00 -15.73
C PHE A 22 -0.15 -4.75 -15.95
N SER A 23 -0.71 -3.68 -15.39
CA SER A 23 -2.12 -3.29 -15.59
C SER A 23 -2.52 -3.23 -17.07
N ALA A 24 -1.63 -2.75 -17.96
CA ALA A 24 -1.90 -2.71 -19.40
C ALA A 24 -2.12 -4.12 -20.00
N ILE A 25 -1.33 -5.10 -19.56
CA ILE A 25 -1.45 -6.50 -19.99
C ILE A 25 -2.73 -7.11 -19.42
N VAL A 26 -3.01 -6.88 -18.14
CA VAL A 26 -4.23 -7.35 -17.48
C VAL A 26 -5.47 -6.79 -18.17
N PHE A 27 -5.45 -5.51 -18.56
CA PHE A 27 -6.52 -4.90 -19.34
C PHE A 27 -6.71 -5.59 -20.70
N ALA A 28 -5.62 -5.80 -21.45
CA ALA A 28 -5.69 -6.44 -22.77
C ALA A 28 -6.30 -7.85 -22.69
N VAL A 29 -5.88 -8.65 -21.69
CA VAL A 29 -6.41 -9.99 -21.46
C VAL A 29 -7.87 -9.93 -20.99
N GLY A 30 -8.20 -9.06 -20.03
CA GLY A 30 -9.58 -8.89 -19.55
C GLY A 30 -10.54 -8.45 -20.66
N ALA A 31 -10.09 -7.57 -21.56
CA ALA A 31 -10.87 -7.16 -22.73
C ALA A 31 -11.10 -8.33 -23.69
N THR A 32 -10.07 -9.14 -23.93
CA THR A 32 -10.16 -10.33 -24.77
C THR A 32 -11.14 -11.37 -24.19
N LEU A 33 -11.07 -11.63 -22.88
CA LEU A 33 -11.98 -12.53 -22.17
C LEU A 33 -13.43 -12.04 -22.28
N THR A 34 -13.66 -10.74 -22.10
CA THR A 34 -14.98 -10.12 -22.22
C THR A 34 -15.53 -10.25 -23.63
N ALA A 35 -14.72 -9.95 -24.65
CA ALA A 35 -15.12 -10.04 -26.05
C ALA A 35 -15.43 -11.48 -26.48
N GLN A 36 -14.63 -12.45 -26.02
CA GLN A 36 -14.88 -13.88 -26.27
C GLN A 36 -16.20 -14.32 -25.65
N ARG A 37 -16.50 -13.89 -24.42
CA ARG A 37 -17.72 -14.27 -23.70
C ARG A 37 -18.97 -13.66 -24.34
N LEU A 38 -18.90 -12.38 -24.72
CA LEU A 38 -20.00 -11.70 -25.42
C LEU A 38 -20.28 -12.32 -26.80
N ARG A 39 -19.24 -12.85 -27.47
CA ARG A 39 -19.42 -13.61 -28.72
C ARG A 39 -20.15 -14.93 -28.49
N SER A 40 -19.87 -15.64 -27.40
CA SER A 40 -20.51 -16.92 -27.10
C SER A 40 -21.92 -16.79 -26.53
N ASP A 41 -22.20 -15.71 -25.79
CA ASP A 41 -23.50 -15.43 -25.20
C ASP A 41 -23.85 -13.93 -25.39
N PRO A 42 -24.52 -13.59 -26.52
CA PRO A 42 -24.87 -12.21 -26.84
C PRO A 42 -25.94 -11.60 -25.92
N SER A 43 -26.74 -12.42 -25.24
CA SER A 43 -27.72 -12.01 -24.21
C SER A 43 -27.08 -11.71 -22.84
N GLY A 44 -25.74 -11.71 -22.79
CA GLY A 44 -24.90 -12.08 -21.68
C GLY A 44 -25.29 -11.60 -20.28
N ASP A 45 -25.15 -12.52 -19.31
CA ASP A 45 -25.19 -12.21 -17.89
C ASP A 45 -24.02 -11.30 -17.48
N LEU A 46 -24.30 -10.00 -17.31
CA LEU A 46 -23.31 -9.01 -16.86
C LEU A 46 -22.75 -9.35 -15.47
N VAL A 47 -23.55 -9.95 -14.59
CA VAL A 47 -23.11 -10.29 -13.24
C VAL A 47 -22.13 -11.46 -13.29
N GLY A 48 -22.44 -12.49 -14.08
CA GLY A 48 -21.53 -13.60 -14.38
C GLY A 48 -20.22 -13.14 -15.04
N ASN A 49 -20.27 -12.16 -15.94
CA ASN A 49 -19.05 -11.60 -16.53
C ASN A 49 -18.23 -10.79 -15.51
N ALA A 50 -18.89 -9.96 -14.68
CA ALA A 50 -18.24 -9.16 -13.65
C ALA A 50 -17.49 -10.05 -12.64
N THR A 51 -18.17 -11.10 -12.15
CA THR A 51 -17.58 -12.07 -11.21
C THR A 51 -16.40 -12.82 -11.83
N HIS A 52 -16.50 -13.20 -13.12
CA HIS A 52 -15.40 -13.85 -13.82
C HIS A 52 -14.17 -12.95 -13.97
N LEU A 53 -14.36 -11.69 -14.37
CA LEU A 53 -13.27 -10.73 -14.49
C LEU A 53 -12.69 -10.34 -13.14
N LEU A 54 -13.50 -10.30 -12.08
CA LEU A 54 -13.02 -10.10 -10.71
C LEU A 54 -12.15 -11.27 -10.26
N ALA A 55 -12.59 -12.51 -10.50
CA ALA A 55 -11.78 -13.71 -10.23
C ALA A 55 -10.47 -13.70 -11.03
N PHE A 56 -10.51 -13.29 -12.29
CA PHE A 56 -9.31 -13.09 -13.12
C PHE A 56 -8.38 -12.02 -12.53
N GLY A 57 -8.93 -10.87 -12.10
CA GLY A 57 -8.16 -9.81 -11.43
C GLY A 57 -7.49 -10.29 -10.14
N LEU A 58 -8.19 -11.05 -9.30
CA LEU A 58 -7.63 -11.68 -8.11
C LEU A 58 -6.52 -12.69 -8.44
N LEU A 59 -6.71 -13.50 -9.48
CA LEU A 59 -5.67 -14.41 -9.96
C LEU A 59 -4.43 -13.64 -10.44
N CYS A 60 -4.61 -12.56 -11.19
CA CYS A 60 -3.51 -11.70 -11.62
C CYS A 60 -2.78 -11.08 -10.43
N LEU A 61 -3.49 -10.63 -9.38
CA LEU A 61 -2.84 -10.17 -8.15
C LEU A 61 -1.96 -11.25 -7.54
N ILE A 62 -2.47 -12.49 -7.42
CA ILE A 62 -1.68 -13.59 -6.87
C ILE A 62 -0.44 -13.83 -7.73
N VAL A 63 -0.59 -13.96 -9.05
CA VAL A 63 0.53 -14.25 -9.96
C VAL A 63 1.58 -13.15 -9.96
N LEU A 64 1.15 -11.87 -9.98
CA LEU A 64 2.04 -10.72 -10.05
C LEU A 64 2.73 -10.43 -8.70
N PHE A 65 2.04 -10.63 -7.57
CA PHE A 65 2.60 -10.38 -6.24
C PHE A 65 3.25 -11.62 -5.58
N ALA A 66 2.98 -12.84 -6.04
CA ALA A 66 3.67 -14.05 -5.59
C ALA A 66 5.21 -13.96 -5.63
N PRO A 67 5.87 -13.47 -6.70
CA PRO A 67 7.32 -13.33 -6.73
C PRO A 67 7.87 -12.34 -5.71
N LEU A 68 7.03 -11.50 -5.10
CA LEU A 68 7.42 -10.56 -4.06
C LEU A 68 7.42 -11.15 -2.65
N LEU A 69 6.80 -12.32 -2.45
CA LEU A 69 6.71 -12.99 -1.14
C LEU A 69 8.06 -13.21 -0.43
N PRO A 70 9.17 -13.57 -1.13
CA PRO A 70 10.48 -13.71 -0.49
C PRO A 70 10.98 -12.42 0.17
N PHE A 71 10.62 -11.24 -0.36
CA PHE A 71 11.01 -9.95 0.21
C PHE A 71 10.24 -9.61 1.48
N CYS A 72 9.04 -10.16 1.69
CA CYS A 72 8.24 -9.94 2.91
C CYS A 72 9.00 -10.33 4.16
N ARG A 73 9.73 -11.45 4.12
CA ARG A 73 10.55 -11.91 5.26
C ARG A 73 11.65 -10.90 5.58
N GLN A 74 12.34 -10.39 4.58
CA GLN A 74 13.41 -9.41 4.76
C GLN A 74 12.87 -8.09 5.31
N LEU A 75 11.73 -7.62 4.77
CA LEU A 75 11.03 -6.42 5.24
C LEU A 75 10.55 -6.56 6.68
N LEU A 76 10.01 -7.72 7.06
CA LEU A 76 9.57 -7.98 8.42
C LEU A 76 10.74 -7.97 9.41
N ILE A 77 11.87 -8.59 9.07
CA ILE A 77 13.08 -8.57 9.92
C ILE A 77 13.58 -7.14 10.07
N ALA A 78 13.69 -6.39 8.97
CA ALA A 78 14.12 -5.00 8.98
C ALA A 78 13.18 -4.11 9.81
N LYS A 79 11.86 -4.31 9.68
CA LYS A 79 10.84 -3.61 10.47
C LYS A 79 11.02 -3.89 11.97
N ARG A 80 11.14 -5.16 12.38
CA ARG A 80 11.30 -5.53 13.79
C ARG A 80 12.59 -4.94 14.37
N HIS A 81 13.69 -5.02 13.63
CA HIS A 81 14.96 -4.45 14.05
C HIS A 81 14.88 -2.92 14.19
N GLY A 82 14.27 -2.25 13.21
CA GLY A 82 14.00 -0.82 13.23
C GLY A 82 13.13 -0.41 14.41
N ASP A 83 12.00 -1.07 14.60
CA ASP A 83 11.07 -0.79 15.70
C ASP A 83 11.78 -0.90 17.06
N HIS A 84 12.58 -1.95 17.30
CA HIS A 84 13.33 -2.11 18.55
C HIS A 84 14.42 -1.04 18.72
N ALA A 85 15.26 -0.82 17.70
CA ALA A 85 16.38 0.12 17.79
C ALA A 85 15.88 1.57 17.96
N PHE A 86 14.92 2.00 17.13
CA PHE A 86 14.37 3.35 17.21
C PHE A 86 13.54 3.58 18.47
N SER A 87 12.82 2.57 18.98
CA SER A 87 12.09 2.71 20.26
C SER A 87 13.05 2.94 21.43
N GLY A 88 14.18 2.22 21.48
CA GLY A 88 15.18 2.39 22.53
C GLY A 88 15.77 3.80 22.53
N VAL A 89 16.19 4.29 21.36
CA VAL A 89 16.76 5.63 21.20
C VAL A 89 15.72 6.72 21.49
N ALA A 90 14.49 6.57 20.99
CA ALA A 90 13.40 7.50 21.25
C ALA A 90 13.07 7.60 22.75
N ALA A 91 12.99 6.45 23.44
CA ALA A 91 12.73 6.42 24.87
C ALA A 91 13.87 7.03 25.68
N TRP A 92 15.12 6.75 25.32
CA TRP A 92 16.30 7.36 25.97
C TRP A 92 16.32 8.87 25.75
N HIS A 93 16.15 9.34 24.51
CA HIS A 93 16.20 10.76 24.18
C HIS A 93 15.06 11.54 24.85
N SER A 94 13.83 11.00 24.82
CA SER A 94 12.66 11.61 25.45
C SER A 94 12.83 11.78 26.96
N ARG A 95 13.35 10.76 27.67
CA ARG A 95 13.59 10.85 29.12
C ARG A 95 14.65 11.87 29.48
N ASN A 96 15.76 11.91 28.72
CA ASN A 96 16.83 12.89 28.96
C ASN A 96 16.36 14.31 28.66
N PHE A 97 15.59 14.49 27.60
CA PHE A 97 14.95 15.75 27.26
C PHE A 97 14.03 16.20 28.40
N GLU A 98 13.15 15.32 28.86
CA GLU A 98 12.17 15.62 29.91
C GLU A 98 12.84 15.99 31.24
N HIS A 99 13.86 15.22 31.63
CA HIS A 99 14.61 15.47 32.85
C HIS A 99 15.33 16.84 32.80
N ARG A 100 15.88 17.24 31.64
CA ARG A 100 16.65 18.48 31.52
C ARG A 100 15.76 19.73 31.41
N TRP A 101 14.59 19.61 30.80
CA TRP A 101 13.71 20.77 30.53
C TRP A 101 12.54 20.93 31.50
N PHE A 102 12.07 19.85 32.15
CA PHE A 102 10.90 19.90 33.04
C PHE A 102 11.22 19.62 34.51
N HIS A 103 12.31 18.90 34.81
CA HIS A 103 12.63 18.47 36.18
C HIS A 103 13.84 19.19 36.81
N ARG A 104 14.53 20.06 36.06
CA ARG A 104 15.66 20.89 36.54
C ARG A 104 15.33 22.37 36.43
N GLU A 105 15.88 23.18 37.34
CA GLU A 105 15.95 24.62 37.14
C GLU A 105 16.70 24.92 35.84
N LYS A 106 16.09 25.73 34.98
CA LYS A 106 16.61 26.12 33.67
C LYS A 106 18.07 26.57 33.81
N PRO A 107 19.04 25.94 33.14
CA PRO A 107 20.43 26.35 33.26
C PRO A 107 20.55 27.82 32.83
N PRO A 108 21.26 28.66 33.60
CA PRO A 108 21.36 30.08 33.30
C PRO A 108 21.99 30.29 31.91
N GLY A 109 21.33 31.08 31.06
CA GLY A 109 21.79 31.40 29.70
C GLY A 109 21.24 30.54 28.55
N LEU A 110 20.44 29.51 28.83
CA LEU A 110 19.78 28.72 27.77
C LEU A 110 18.44 29.34 27.36
N ASP A 111 18.31 29.85 26.14
CA ASP A 111 17.02 30.25 25.58
C ASP A 111 16.27 29.02 25.03
N PRO A 112 15.07 28.66 25.54
CA PRO A 112 14.30 27.52 25.06
C PRO A 112 13.96 27.62 23.56
N LEU A 113 13.79 28.83 23.03
CA LEU A 113 13.45 29.05 21.63
C LEU A 113 14.63 28.80 20.68
N SER A 114 15.86 28.84 21.20
CA SER A 114 17.10 28.67 20.43
C SER A 114 17.79 27.33 20.70
N ALA A 115 17.20 26.47 21.53
CA ALA A 115 17.84 25.24 21.96
C ALA A 115 17.74 24.14 20.88
N PRO A 116 18.88 23.52 20.47
CA PRO A 116 18.91 22.51 19.41
C PRO A 116 18.16 21.22 19.80
N ASP A 117 17.91 21.03 21.09
CA ASP A 117 17.25 19.84 21.63
C ASP A 117 15.80 19.67 21.16
N PHE A 118 15.06 20.76 20.94
CA PHE A 118 13.69 20.71 20.42
C PHE A 118 13.64 20.26 18.95
N SER A 119 14.61 20.70 18.14
CA SER A 119 14.77 20.21 16.76
C SER A 119 15.15 18.74 16.76
N SER A 120 16.15 18.34 17.55
CA SER A 120 16.58 16.94 17.68
C SER A 120 15.43 16.01 18.07
N LEU A 121 14.58 16.43 19.02
CA LEU A 121 13.40 15.66 19.43
C LEU A 121 12.41 15.47 18.27
N THR A 122 12.21 16.52 17.47
CA THR A 122 11.32 16.51 16.30
C THR A 122 11.88 15.63 15.17
N ASP A 123 13.18 15.73 14.89
CA ASP A 123 13.88 14.94 13.87
C ASP A 123 13.87 13.45 14.22
N LEU A 124 14.09 13.13 15.51
CA LEU A 124 13.99 11.77 16.02
C LEU A 124 12.55 11.25 15.96
N GLY A 125 11.56 12.08 16.31
CA GLY A 125 10.14 11.75 16.20
C GLY A 125 9.74 11.43 14.75
N THR A 126 10.17 12.25 13.80
CA THR A 126 9.96 12.01 12.37
C THR A 126 10.60 10.69 11.93
N SER A 127 11.86 10.46 12.28
CA SER A 127 12.57 9.20 11.94
C SER A 127 11.90 7.97 12.56
N PHE A 128 11.49 8.05 13.82
CA PHE A 128 10.77 6.99 14.53
C PHE A 128 9.42 6.67 13.87
N THR A 129 8.65 7.71 13.51
CA THR A 129 7.36 7.51 12.83
C THR A 129 7.51 6.89 11.45
N LEU A 130 8.55 7.25 10.67
CA LEU A 130 8.86 6.58 9.40
C LEU A 130 9.20 5.11 9.61
N ALA A 131 10.12 4.80 10.53
CA ALA A 131 10.49 3.42 10.86
C ALA A 131 9.27 2.58 11.26
N ARG A 132 8.40 3.16 12.10
CA ARG A 132 7.18 2.48 12.57
C ARG A 132 6.13 2.30 11.49
N ARG A 133 6.05 3.23 10.51
CA ARG A 133 5.15 3.14 9.35
C ARG A 133 5.63 2.13 8.30
N MET A 134 6.89 1.68 8.34
CA MET A 134 7.44 0.71 7.39
C MET A 134 6.50 -0.48 7.19
N ARG A 135 6.16 -0.77 5.93
CA ARG A 135 5.33 -1.90 5.52
C ARG A 135 6.17 -3.15 5.47
N TRP A 136 5.62 -4.23 6.01
CA TRP A 136 6.21 -5.56 5.98
C TRP A 136 5.90 -6.32 4.68
N LEU A 137 4.96 -5.80 3.90
CA LEU A 137 4.46 -6.38 2.67
C LEU A 137 4.72 -5.40 1.51
N PRO A 138 5.42 -5.81 0.44
CA PRO A 138 5.71 -4.98 -0.73
C PRO A 138 4.49 -4.85 -1.66
N MET A 139 3.31 -4.65 -1.06
CA MET A 139 2.08 -4.38 -1.79
C MET A 139 1.77 -2.88 -1.71
N ASP A 140 1.83 -2.22 -2.86
CA ASP A 140 1.35 -0.86 -3.00
C ASP A 140 -0.16 -0.89 -3.30
N PRO A 141 -1.03 -0.29 -2.45
CA PRO A 141 -2.46 -0.21 -2.74
C PRO A 141 -2.76 0.45 -4.09
N ARG A 142 -1.88 1.34 -4.57
CA ARG A 142 -2.03 1.94 -5.91
C ARG A 142 -1.84 0.90 -7.02
N ALA A 143 -0.87 -0.01 -6.86
CA ALA A 143 -0.63 -1.08 -7.82
C ALA A 143 -1.77 -2.11 -7.82
N VAL A 144 -2.26 -2.48 -6.63
CA VAL A 144 -3.42 -3.37 -6.49
C VAL A 144 -4.65 -2.77 -7.18
N LEU A 145 -4.93 -1.49 -6.93
CA LEU A 145 -6.06 -0.79 -7.54
C LEU A 145 -5.88 -0.67 -9.07
N ALA A 146 -4.67 -0.40 -9.55
CA ALA A 146 -4.39 -0.34 -10.99
C ALA A 146 -4.65 -1.68 -11.68
N ILE A 147 -4.25 -2.79 -11.08
CA ILE A 147 -4.46 -4.15 -11.63
C ILE A 147 -5.94 -4.53 -11.60
N LEU A 148 -6.63 -4.36 -10.47
CA LEU A 148 -8.06 -4.67 -10.37
C LEU A 148 -8.90 -3.76 -11.26
N GLY A 149 -8.58 -2.47 -11.29
CA GLY A 149 -9.22 -1.50 -12.17
C GLY A 149 -9.03 -1.86 -13.64
N ALA A 150 -7.82 -2.26 -14.04
CA ALA A 150 -7.55 -2.72 -15.40
C ALA A 150 -8.30 -4.02 -15.76
N ALA A 151 -8.38 -4.98 -14.84
CA ALA A 151 -9.15 -6.21 -15.05
C ALA A 151 -10.64 -5.92 -15.24
N MET A 152 -11.16 -4.90 -14.55
CA MET A 152 -12.57 -4.54 -14.55
C MET A 152 -12.96 -3.47 -15.57
N ALA A 153 -12.00 -2.74 -16.11
CA ALA A 153 -12.23 -1.69 -17.10
C ALA A 153 -13.04 -2.14 -18.34
N PRO A 154 -12.91 -3.39 -18.86
CA PRO A 154 -13.76 -3.87 -19.95
C PRO A 154 -15.26 -3.88 -19.63
N MET A 155 -15.67 -3.88 -18.36
CA MET A 155 -17.09 -3.79 -17.98
C MET A 155 -17.68 -2.41 -18.26
N VAL A 156 -16.87 -1.36 -18.25
CA VAL A 156 -17.33 0.02 -18.43
C VAL A 156 -18.18 0.18 -19.70
N PRO A 157 -17.71 -0.20 -20.90
CA PRO A 157 -18.54 -0.11 -22.11
C PRO A 157 -19.80 -0.99 -22.04
N LEU A 158 -19.76 -2.20 -21.47
CA LEU A 158 -20.95 -3.07 -21.34
C LEU A 158 -22.02 -2.43 -20.44
N LEU A 159 -21.61 -1.79 -19.35
CA LEU A 159 -22.52 -1.13 -18.42
C LEU A 159 -23.28 0.04 -19.05
N PHE A 160 -22.64 0.76 -19.98
CA PHE A 160 -23.29 1.84 -20.73
C PHE A 160 -24.29 1.34 -21.77
N ILE A 161 -24.06 0.15 -22.33
CA ILE A 161 -24.95 -0.45 -23.33
C ILE A 161 -26.24 -0.94 -22.68
N ASP A 162 -26.16 -1.64 -21.54
CA ASP A 162 -27.32 -2.32 -20.94
C ASP A 162 -28.08 -1.54 -19.84
N ARG A 163 -27.66 -0.31 -19.49
CA ARG A 163 -28.27 0.52 -18.41
C ARG A 163 -28.41 -0.16 -17.02
N ARG A 164 -27.76 -1.30 -16.77
CA ARG A 164 -27.85 -2.09 -15.51
C ARG A 164 -26.66 -1.87 -14.54
N PHE A 165 -26.13 -0.65 -14.50
CA PHE A 165 -24.95 -0.28 -13.68
C PHE A 165 -25.08 -0.66 -12.18
N ILE A 166 -26.26 -0.48 -11.60
CA ILE A 166 -26.51 -0.65 -10.15
C ILE A 166 -26.42 -2.14 -9.73
N GLU A 167 -26.85 -3.06 -10.60
CA GLU A 167 -26.85 -4.50 -10.30
C GLU A 167 -25.43 -5.07 -10.27
N VAL A 168 -24.55 -4.61 -11.14
CA VAL A 168 -23.15 -5.05 -11.17
C VAL A 168 -22.39 -4.56 -9.94
N LEU A 169 -22.61 -3.31 -9.52
CA LEU A 169 -21.94 -2.74 -8.35
C LEU A 169 -22.30 -3.51 -7.07
N THR A 170 -23.58 -3.86 -6.91
CA THR A 170 -24.07 -4.62 -5.75
C THR A 170 -23.60 -6.07 -5.76
N ALA A 171 -23.47 -6.71 -6.93
CA ALA A 171 -22.96 -8.07 -7.04
C ALA A 171 -21.46 -8.17 -6.73
N VAL A 172 -20.64 -7.24 -7.24
CA VAL A 172 -19.21 -7.18 -6.93
C VAL A 172 -19.00 -7.01 -5.42
N GLY A 173 -19.76 -6.10 -4.79
CA GLY A 173 -19.73 -5.90 -3.34
C GLY A 173 -20.06 -7.15 -2.53
N LYS A 174 -21.01 -7.98 -2.99
CA LYS A 174 -21.33 -9.26 -2.34
C LYS A 174 -20.26 -10.33 -2.52
N SER A 175 -19.48 -10.33 -3.60
CA SER A 175 -18.42 -11.32 -3.84
C SER A 175 -17.14 -11.07 -3.04
N LEU A 176 -16.98 -9.85 -2.52
CA LEU A 176 -15.81 -9.40 -1.75
C LEU A 176 -16.02 -9.49 -0.23
N LEU A 177 -17.26 -9.69 0.23
CA LEU A 177 -17.65 -9.91 1.63
C LEU A 177 -17.76 -11.41 1.93
#